data_AF-A0A2E4R0J1-F1
#
_entry.id   AF-A0A2E4R0J1-F1
#
_cell.length_a   1.000
_cell.length_b   1.000
_cell.length_c   1.000
_cell.angle_alpha   90.00
_cell.angle_beta   90.00
_cell.angle_gamma   90.00
#
_symmetry.space_group_name_H-M   'P 1'
#
loop_
_entity.id
_entity.type
_entity.pdbx_description
1 polymer ?
#
loop_
_entity_poly.entity_id
_entity_poly.type
_entity_poly.pdbx_seq_one_letter_code
_entity_poly.pdbx_strand_id
1 'polypeptide(L)'
;MAEKKASKAKAKPAAKKPAAKKTAAKSSPYKDPENTILIELKSGTVVIELLPDIAPGHCDRMKELARSGAYDNVCFHRVIDGFMAQTGDVKNGNMEADFDLRMAGTGGSELPNLKAEFSGIPHDRGTIGAARSANPDSANSQFFINFGDNHFLNRQYTVYGRVLTGMELVDEIERGEPPMTPDRMISMKVAADV
;
A
#
# COMPACT_ATOMS: atom_id res chain seq x y z
N MET A 1 23.17 69.52 36.80
CA MET A 1 22.66 68.15 37.09
C MET A 1 22.06 67.64 35.78
N ALA A 2 22.79 66.91 34.94
CA ALA A 2 23.02 65.46 35.02
C ALA A 2 21.68 64.69 35.16
N GLU A 3 21.27 63.72 34.34
CA GLU A 3 21.82 63.02 33.18
C GLU A 3 20.69 62.14 32.60
N LYS A 4 20.55 62.07 31.27
CA LYS A 4 20.51 60.84 30.44
C LYS A 4 19.77 59.60 31.01
N LYS A 5 18.77 58.98 30.37
CA LYS A 5 18.78 58.37 29.02
C LYS A 5 17.37 57.86 28.69
N ALA A 6 16.78 58.30 27.58
CA ALA A 6 15.73 57.53 26.91
C ALA A 6 16.40 56.39 26.13
N SER A 7 16.09 55.15 26.49
CA SER A 7 16.57 53.94 25.82
C SER A 7 15.89 53.80 24.45
N LYS A 8 16.66 53.97 23.37
CA LYS A 8 16.27 53.54 22.02
C LYS A 8 16.36 52.00 21.96
N ALA A 9 15.23 51.32 22.01
CA ALA A 9 15.15 49.92 21.61
C ALA A 9 15.38 49.84 20.08
N LYS A 10 16.56 49.36 19.68
CA LYS A 10 16.84 48.99 18.29
C LYS A 10 16.03 47.73 17.96
N ALA A 11 15.10 47.84 17.01
CA ALA A 11 14.49 46.68 16.38
C ALA A 11 15.59 45.85 15.70
N LYS A 12 15.72 44.59 16.12
CA LYS A 12 16.61 43.58 15.52
C LYS A 12 16.06 43.23 14.13
N PRO A 13 16.87 43.26 13.06
CA PRO A 13 16.38 42.89 11.74
C PRO A 13 15.96 41.41 11.73
N ALA A 14 14.74 41.15 11.27
CA ALA A 14 14.22 39.81 11.06
C ALA A 14 15.14 39.07 10.09
N ALA A 15 15.69 37.94 10.53
CA ALA A 15 16.47 37.05 9.70
C ALA A 15 15.56 36.51 8.57
N LYS A 16 15.92 36.79 7.32
CA LYS A 16 15.28 36.17 6.15
C LYS A 16 15.55 34.67 6.22
N LYS A 17 14.48 33.88 6.38
CA LYS A 17 14.49 32.42 6.26
C LYS A 17 15.09 32.05 4.90
N PRO A 18 16.09 31.16 4.82
CA PRO A 18 16.64 30.77 3.53
C PRO A 18 15.56 30.08 2.70
N ALA A 19 15.39 30.55 1.47
CA ALA A 19 14.52 29.90 0.49
C ALA A 19 15.01 28.47 0.26
N ALA A 20 14.10 27.50 0.43
CA ALA A 20 14.38 26.11 0.11
C ALA A 20 14.73 26.00 -1.38
N LYS A 21 15.90 25.42 -1.68
CA LYS A 21 16.29 25.07 -3.04
C LYS A 21 15.27 24.06 -3.60
N LYS A 22 14.53 24.46 -4.64
CA LYS A 22 13.75 23.52 -5.46
C LYS A 22 14.75 22.62 -6.18
N THR A 23 14.93 21.39 -5.70
CA THR A 23 15.59 20.32 -6.45
C THR A 23 14.69 19.98 -7.63
N ALA A 24 15.26 19.94 -8.85
CA ALA A 24 14.55 19.53 -10.04
C ALA A 24 14.07 18.08 -9.88
N ALA A 25 12.75 17.86 -9.97
CA ALA A 25 12.17 16.53 -9.95
C ALA A 25 12.69 15.74 -11.17
N LYS A 26 13.26 14.56 -10.92
CA LYS A 26 13.45 13.56 -11.98
C LYS A 26 12.04 13.25 -12.53
N SER A 27 11.86 13.30 -13.84
CA SER A 27 10.61 12.85 -14.45
C SER A 27 10.42 11.36 -14.14
N SER A 28 9.41 11.03 -13.35
CA SER A 28 9.08 9.63 -13.03
C SER A 28 8.66 8.89 -14.30
N PRO A 29 9.02 7.60 -14.47
CA PRO A 29 8.57 6.81 -15.62
C PRO A 29 7.06 6.47 -15.56
N TYR A 30 6.40 6.74 -14.44
CA TYR A 30 4.98 6.44 -14.22
C TYR A 30 4.11 7.66 -14.51
N LYS A 31 2.96 7.44 -15.16
CA LYS A 31 2.01 8.51 -15.50
C LYS A 31 1.46 9.21 -14.26
N ASP A 32 1.16 8.45 -13.21
CA ASP A 32 0.73 8.96 -11.91
C ASP A 32 1.54 8.26 -10.80
N PRO A 33 2.72 8.80 -10.44
CA PRO A 33 3.59 8.17 -9.45
C PRO A 33 3.00 8.12 -8.04
N GLU A 34 2.09 9.03 -7.70
CA GLU A 34 1.44 9.06 -6.38
C GLU A 34 0.42 7.93 -6.22
N ASN A 35 -0.21 7.51 -7.32
CA ASN A 35 -1.13 6.39 -7.36
C ASN A 35 -0.52 5.14 -8.03
N THR A 36 0.81 5.03 -8.02
CA THR A 36 1.52 3.84 -8.48
C THR A 36 2.24 3.18 -7.30
N ILE A 37 2.00 1.89 -7.11
CA ILE A 37 2.64 1.04 -6.10
C ILE A 37 3.64 0.11 -6.76
N LEU A 38 4.81 -0.04 -6.14
CA LEU A 38 5.86 -0.97 -6.51
C LEU A 38 5.96 -2.04 -5.44
N ILE A 39 5.68 -3.29 -5.78
CA ILE A 39 5.89 -4.45 -4.92
C ILE A 39 7.14 -5.17 -5.41
N GLU A 40 8.18 -5.19 -4.58
CA GLU A 40 9.39 -5.98 -4.88
C GLU A 40 9.19 -7.41 -4.41
N LEU A 41 9.29 -8.37 -5.32
CA LEU A 41 9.34 -9.81 -5.05
C LEU A 41 10.75 -10.33 -5.32
N LYS A 42 11.04 -11.56 -4.89
CA LYS A 42 12.33 -12.22 -5.18
C LYS A 42 12.61 -12.37 -6.68
N SER A 43 11.57 -12.44 -7.51
CA SER A 43 11.61 -12.61 -8.96
C SER A 43 11.59 -11.29 -9.74
N GLY A 44 11.33 -10.15 -9.07
CA GLY A 44 11.33 -8.82 -9.67
C GLY A 44 10.20 -7.93 -9.14
N THR A 45 10.01 -6.79 -9.79
CA THR A 45 9.04 -5.76 -9.37
C THR A 45 7.69 -5.92 -10.06
N VAL A 46 6.62 -5.99 -9.27
CA VAL A 46 5.23 -5.86 -9.73
C VAL A 46 4.80 -4.40 -9.59
N VAL A 47 4.26 -3.83 -10.67
CA VAL A 47 3.80 -2.43 -10.69
C VAL A 47 2.28 -2.42 -10.70
N ILE A 48 1.69 -1.64 -9.80
CA ILE A 48 0.25 -1.56 -9.61
C ILE A 48 -0.20 -0.10 -9.76
N GLU A 49 -1.25 0.13 -10.53
CA GLU A 49 -2.00 1.38 -10.56
C GLU A 49 -3.15 1.32 -9.54
N LEU A 50 -3.25 2.35 -8.71
CA LEU A 50 -4.37 2.54 -7.78
C LEU A 50 -5.50 3.33 -8.46
N LEU A 51 -6.73 3.10 -8.00
CA LEU A 51 -7.95 3.71 -8.55
C LEU A 51 -8.62 4.64 -7.52
N PRO A 52 -8.03 5.82 -7.21
CA PRO A 52 -8.53 6.71 -6.17
C PRO A 52 -9.92 7.29 -6.48
N ASP A 53 -10.31 7.38 -7.76
CA ASP A 53 -11.67 7.79 -8.14
C ASP A 53 -12.74 6.72 -7.85
N ILE A 54 -12.31 5.46 -7.66
CA ILE A 54 -13.20 4.31 -7.40
C ILE A 54 -13.27 3.98 -5.91
N ALA A 55 -12.12 3.93 -5.25
CA ALA A 55 -11.99 3.51 -3.85
C ALA A 55 -10.90 4.33 -3.14
N PRO A 56 -11.15 5.64 -2.91
CA PRO A 56 -10.16 6.56 -2.35
C PRO A 56 -9.66 6.11 -0.97
N GLY A 57 -10.55 5.62 -0.09
CA GLY A 57 -10.17 5.20 1.26
C GLY A 57 -9.20 4.02 1.26
N HIS A 58 -9.40 3.04 0.37
CA HIS A 58 -8.49 1.90 0.23
C HIS A 58 -7.16 2.29 -0.42
N CYS A 59 -7.19 3.18 -1.42
CA CYS A 59 -5.97 3.70 -2.03
C CYS A 59 -5.10 4.45 -1.02
N ASP A 60 -5.70 5.33 -0.23
CA ASP A 60 -4.99 6.10 0.79
C ASP A 60 -4.43 5.21 1.89
N ARG A 61 -5.20 4.21 2.36
CA ARG A 61 -4.72 3.21 3.32
C ARG A 61 -3.51 2.43 2.79
N MET A 62 -3.56 1.97 1.54
CA MET A 62 -2.45 1.24 0.95
C MET A 62 -1.18 2.10 0.88
N LYS A 63 -1.31 3.36 0.44
CA LYS A 63 -0.19 4.31 0.42
C LYS A 63 0.36 4.59 1.82
N GLU A 64 -0.50 4.78 2.81
CA GLU A 64 -0.11 5.01 4.21
C GLU A 64 0.72 3.84 4.77
N LEU A 65 0.25 2.61 4.57
CA LEU A 65 0.93 1.39 5.03
C LEU A 65 2.21 1.07 4.23
N ALA A 66 2.24 1.37 2.93
CA ALA A 66 3.47 1.25 2.13
C ALA A 66 4.52 2.28 2.59
N ARG A 67 4.13 3.54 2.80
CA ARG A 67 5.04 4.61 3.27
C ARG A 67 5.59 4.37 4.66
N SER A 68 4.83 3.71 5.54
CA SER A 68 5.32 3.33 6.87
C SER A 68 6.22 2.09 6.86
N GLY A 69 6.35 1.39 5.72
CA GLY A 69 7.07 0.13 5.61
C GLY A 69 6.33 -1.07 6.22
N ALA A 70 5.04 -0.92 6.58
CA ALA A 70 4.28 -1.98 7.26
C ALA A 70 4.10 -3.24 6.40
N TYR A 71 4.13 -3.10 5.07
CA TYR A 71 4.03 -4.22 4.13
C TYR A 71 5.38 -4.91 3.84
N ASP A 72 6.51 -4.34 4.28
CA ASP A 72 7.81 -4.91 4.01
C ASP A 72 7.94 -6.28 4.69
N ASN A 73 8.40 -7.26 3.93
CA ASN A 73 8.51 -8.67 4.30
C ASN A 73 7.20 -9.39 4.65
N VAL A 74 6.03 -8.81 4.34
CA VAL A 74 4.74 -9.47 4.57
C VAL A 74 4.50 -10.58 3.54
N CYS A 75 4.18 -11.77 4.04
CA CYS A 75 3.98 -12.97 3.23
C CYS A 75 2.64 -13.02 2.48
N PHE A 76 2.64 -13.72 1.36
CA PHE A 76 1.45 -14.21 0.68
C PHE A 76 0.98 -15.48 1.39
N HIS A 77 0.15 -15.30 2.42
CA HIS A 77 -0.27 -16.37 3.32
C HIS A 77 -1.37 -17.27 2.75
N ARG A 78 -2.05 -16.85 1.68
CA ARG A 78 -3.12 -17.63 1.06
C ARG A 78 -3.15 -17.42 -0.45
N VAL A 79 -2.81 -18.46 -1.20
CA VAL A 79 -2.60 -18.37 -2.65
C VAL A 79 -3.27 -19.56 -3.32
N ILE A 80 -4.33 -19.30 -4.09
CA ILE A 80 -5.17 -20.34 -4.68
C ILE A 80 -5.12 -20.21 -6.19
N ASP A 81 -4.67 -21.28 -6.84
CA ASP A 81 -4.51 -21.30 -8.27
C ASP A 81 -5.83 -21.04 -9.01
N GLY A 82 -5.77 -20.24 -10.07
CA GLY A 82 -6.94 -19.77 -10.81
C GLY A 82 -7.86 -18.79 -10.07
N PHE A 83 -7.60 -18.51 -8.78
CA PHE A 83 -8.38 -17.57 -7.99
C PHE A 83 -7.58 -16.32 -7.65
N MET A 84 -6.75 -16.33 -6.60
CA MET A 84 -6.03 -15.14 -6.15
C MET A 84 -4.80 -15.43 -5.29
N ALA A 85 -3.96 -14.42 -5.12
CA ALA A 85 -2.88 -14.38 -4.13
C ALA A 85 -3.19 -13.31 -3.07
N GLN A 86 -3.46 -13.72 -1.83
CA GLN A 86 -3.80 -12.85 -0.70
C GLN A 86 -2.58 -12.62 0.21
N THR A 87 -2.41 -11.37 0.63
CA THR A 87 -1.30 -10.87 1.43
C THR A 87 -1.75 -9.70 2.33
N GLY A 88 -0.82 -8.98 2.95
CA GLY A 88 -1.09 -7.73 3.67
C GLY A 88 -1.53 -7.91 5.11
N ASP A 89 -1.35 -9.09 5.71
CA ASP A 89 -1.49 -9.24 7.17
C ASP A 89 -0.23 -8.68 7.82
N VAL A 90 -0.24 -7.36 8.07
CA VAL A 90 0.90 -6.64 8.64
C VAL A 90 1.18 -6.97 10.11
N LYS A 91 0.27 -7.71 10.77
CA LYS A 91 0.43 -8.08 12.19
C LYS A 91 1.13 -9.42 12.36
N ASN A 92 0.72 -10.42 11.59
CA ASN A 92 1.22 -11.80 11.75
C ASN A 92 2.07 -12.26 10.56
N GLY A 93 2.03 -11.54 9.43
CA GLY A 93 2.59 -11.97 8.16
C GLY A 93 4.02 -11.49 7.89
N ASN A 94 4.61 -10.63 8.73
CA ASN A 94 5.95 -10.10 8.51
C ASN A 94 7.03 -11.14 8.83
N MET A 95 7.69 -11.66 7.80
CA MET A 95 8.65 -12.77 7.89
C MET A 95 9.99 -12.42 8.56
N GLU A 96 10.24 -11.15 8.89
CA GLU A 96 11.48 -10.68 9.52
C GLU A 96 11.24 -10.07 10.92
N ALA A 97 10.00 -10.12 11.41
CA ALA A 97 9.60 -9.62 12.73
C ALA A 97 8.69 -10.63 13.45
N ASP A 98 7.42 -10.27 13.70
CA ASP A 98 6.44 -11.08 14.43
C ASP A 98 5.77 -12.13 13.52
N PHE A 99 6.56 -12.96 12.85
CA PHE A 99 6.05 -13.94 11.90
C PHE A 99 5.36 -15.11 12.61
N ASP A 100 4.07 -15.31 12.32
CA ASP A 100 3.35 -16.53 12.66
C ASP A 100 2.46 -16.98 11.49
N LEU A 101 2.95 -17.94 10.72
CA LEU A 101 2.23 -18.48 9.56
C LEU A 101 0.87 -19.09 9.93
N ARG A 102 0.70 -19.60 11.16
CA ARG A 102 -0.59 -20.17 11.60
C ARG A 102 -1.63 -19.09 11.88
N MET A 103 -1.19 -17.88 12.15
CA MET A 103 -2.03 -16.71 12.44
C MET A 103 -2.11 -15.74 11.25
N ALA A 104 -1.29 -15.93 10.22
CA ALA A 104 -1.34 -15.13 9.01
C ALA A 104 -2.71 -15.26 8.31
N GLY A 105 -3.32 -14.11 8.03
CA GLY A 105 -4.68 -13.98 7.51
C GLY A 105 -5.71 -13.58 8.56
N THR A 106 -5.38 -13.62 9.86
CA THR A 106 -6.30 -13.19 10.94
C THR A 106 -6.01 -11.79 11.47
N GLY A 107 -4.90 -11.19 11.05
CA GLY A 107 -4.44 -9.89 11.55
C GLY A 107 -4.73 -8.73 10.61
N GLY A 108 -4.26 -7.55 11.02
CA GLY A 108 -4.32 -6.32 10.25
C GLY A 108 -3.54 -5.21 10.96
N SER A 109 -3.52 -4.03 10.37
CA SER A 109 -2.89 -2.85 10.97
C SER A 109 -3.67 -2.35 12.20
N GLU A 110 -3.02 -1.53 13.01
CA GLU A 110 -3.63 -0.82 14.14
C GLU A 110 -4.61 0.30 13.71
N LEU A 111 -4.72 0.55 12.39
CA LEU A 111 -5.65 1.54 11.84
C LEU A 111 -7.09 0.99 11.86
N PRO A 112 -8.11 1.86 11.90
CA PRO A 112 -9.50 1.43 11.86
C PRO A 112 -9.84 0.71 10.55
N ASN A 113 -10.89 -0.11 10.58
CA ASN A 113 -11.42 -0.73 9.37
C ASN A 113 -11.98 0.32 8.41
N LEU A 114 -11.94 0.00 7.13
CA LEU A 114 -12.47 0.80 6.04
C LEU A 114 -13.90 0.37 5.72
N LYS A 115 -14.73 1.35 5.38
CA LYS A 115 -16.03 1.08 4.76
C LYS A 115 -15.83 0.50 3.37
N ALA A 116 -16.70 -0.41 2.96
CA ALA A 116 -16.70 -0.93 1.61
C ALA A 116 -16.93 0.19 0.58
N GLU A 117 -16.15 0.17 -0.51
CA GLU A 117 -16.24 1.10 -1.64
C GLU A 117 -16.59 0.32 -2.91
N PHE A 118 -17.74 -0.38 -2.86
CA PHE A 118 -18.18 -1.22 -3.97
C PHE A 118 -18.42 -0.40 -5.24
N SER A 119 -17.99 -0.92 -6.38
CA SER A 119 -18.10 -0.24 -7.67
C SER A 119 -18.56 -1.20 -8.78
N GLY A 120 -18.67 -0.69 -10.00
CA GLY A 120 -18.92 -1.48 -11.21
C GLY A 120 -17.66 -2.08 -11.83
N ILE A 121 -16.48 -1.86 -11.24
CA ILE A 121 -15.24 -2.44 -11.74
C ILE A 121 -15.26 -3.95 -11.48
N PRO A 122 -15.09 -4.78 -12.53
CA PRO A 122 -15.08 -6.23 -12.36
C PRO A 122 -13.78 -6.71 -11.68
N HIS A 123 -13.87 -7.81 -10.95
CA HIS A 123 -12.72 -8.55 -10.44
C HIS A 123 -12.08 -9.39 -11.55
N ASP A 124 -11.52 -8.74 -12.56
CA ASP A 124 -10.79 -9.38 -13.65
C ASP A 124 -9.38 -9.79 -13.20
N ARG A 125 -8.72 -10.65 -14.00
CA ARG A 125 -7.29 -10.95 -13.80
C ARG A 125 -6.45 -9.67 -13.63
N GLY A 126 -5.55 -9.69 -12.65
CA GLY A 126 -4.65 -8.59 -12.34
C GLY A 126 -5.27 -7.44 -11.55
N THR A 127 -6.59 -7.44 -11.29
CA THR A 127 -7.19 -6.48 -10.35
C THR A 127 -6.83 -6.81 -8.91
N ILE A 128 -6.82 -5.78 -8.05
CA ILE A 128 -6.60 -5.92 -6.61
C ILE A 128 -7.89 -5.66 -5.87
N GLY A 129 -8.24 -6.61 -5.00
CA GLY A 129 -9.40 -6.53 -4.12
C GLY A 129 -9.02 -6.42 -2.64
N ALA A 130 -9.84 -5.70 -1.88
CA ALA A 130 -9.67 -5.59 -0.43
C ALA A 130 -10.15 -6.87 0.26
N ALA A 131 -9.30 -7.53 1.05
CA ALA A 131 -9.72 -8.67 1.84
C ALA A 131 -10.52 -8.19 3.06
N ARG A 132 -11.56 -8.93 3.44
CA ARG A 132 -12.45 -8.61 4.57
C ARG A 132 -13.00 -9.87 5.22
N SER A 133 -13.52 -9.71 6.43
CA SER A 133 -14.35 -10.73 7.07
C SER A 133 -15.78 -10.72 6.50
N ALA A 134 -16.72 -11.41 7.16
CA ALA A 134 -18.13 -11.40 6.78
C ALA A 134 -18.76 -10.00 6.77
N ASN A 135 -18.30 -9.08 7.64
CA ASN A 135 -18.76 -7.70 7.62
C ASN A 135 -18.17 -6.96 6.40
N PRO A 136 -18.98 -6.36 5.51
CA PRO A 136 -18.51 -5.56 4.39
C PRO A 136 -17.51 -4.47 4.77
N ASP A 137 -17.70 -3.83 5.93
CA ASP A 137 -16.88 -2.71 6.42
C ASP A 137 -15.74 -3.18 7.36
N SER A 138 -15.17 -4.35 7.07
CA SER A 138 -14.08 -4.94 7.87
C SER A 138 -12.74 -5.03 7.15
N ALA A 139 -12.64 -4.49 5.93
CA ALA A 139 -11.35 -4.37 5.26
C ALA A 139 -10.39 -3.52 6.11
N ASN A 140 -9.11 -3.90 6.13
CA ASN A 140 -8.11 -3.21 6.95
C ASN A 140 -6.80 -2.96 6.19
N SER A 141 -5.99 -3.99 6.02
CA SER A 141 -4.65 -3.93 5.39
C SER A 141 -4.41 -5.10 4.44
N GLN A 142 -5.11 -6.21 4.64
CA GLN A 142 -5.03 -7.34 3.74
C GLN A 142 -5.68 -7.06 2.39
N PHE A 143 -5.07 -7.58 1.34
CA PHE A 143 -5.54 -7.48 -0.03
C PHE A 143 -5.19 -8.72 -0.83
N PHE A 144 -5.80 -8.86 -2.00
CA PHE A 144 -5.53 -9.97 -2.90
C PHE A 144 -5.39 -9.51 -4.34
N ILE A 145 -4.52 -10.20 -5.09
CA ILE A 145 -4.34 -10.00 -6.54
C ILE A 145 -5.04 -11.16 -7.26
N ASN A 146 -5.94 -10.85 -8.19
CA ASN A 146 -6.70 -11.85 -8.93
C ASN A 146 -5.84 -12.55 -9.99
N PHE A 147 -5.78 -13.89 -9.98
CA PHE A 147 -5.14 -14.69 -11.03
C PHE A 147 -6.03 -14.88 -12.26
N GLY A 148 -7.34 -14.76 -12.10
CA GLY A 148 -8.31 -14.95 -13.17
C GLY A 148 -9.52 -14.03 -12.98
N ASP A 149 -10.51 -14.23 -13.84
CA ASP A 149 -11.76 -13.48 -13.79
C ASP A 149 -12.67 -14.03 -12.70
N ASN A 150 -12.69 -13.34 -11.56
CA ASN A 150 -13.41 -13.72 -10.36
C ASN A 150 -14.73 -12.94 -10.23
N HIS A 151 -15.54 -12.94 -11.29
CA HIS A 151 -16.75 -12.11 -11.38
C HIS A 151 -17.79 -12.41 -10.29
N PHE A 152 -17.71 -13.57 -9.64
CA PHE A 152 -18.54 -13.89 -8.48
C PHE A 152 -18.28 -12.96 -7.26
N LEU A 153 -17.14 -12.26 -7.23
CA LEU A 153 -16.81 -11.25 -6.22
C LEU A 153 -17.40 -9.86 -6.55
N ASN A 154 -17.88 -9.64 -7.77
CA ASN A 154 -18.34 -8.33 -8.24
C ASN A 154 -19.43 -7.78 -7.32
N ARG A 155 -19.29 -6.49 -6.96
CA ARG A 155 -20.18 -5.77 -6.04
C ARG A 155 -20.24 -6.35 -4.61
N GLN A 156 -19.35 -7.26 -4.26
CA GLN A 156 -19.22 -7.83 -2.91
C GLN A 156 -17.86 -7.51 -2.25
N TYR A 157 -16.87 -7.15 -3.06
CA TYR A 157 -15.54 -6.74 -2.62
C TYR A 157 -15.14 -5.45 -3.33
N THR A 158 -14.31 -4.64 -2.65
CA THR A 158 -13.80 -3.38 -3.20
C THR A 158 -12.65 -3.69 -4.14
N VAL A 159 -12.76 -3.36 -5.43
CA VAL A 159 -11.62 -3.26 -6.35
C VAL A 159 -11.05 -1.84 -6.24
N TYR A 160 -9.75 -1.72 -6.00
CA TYR A 160 -9.10 -0.41 -5.81
C TYR A 160 -7.74 -0.26 -6.52
N GLY A 161 -7.36 -1.24 -7.32
CA GLY A 161 -6.15 -1.17 -8.12
C GLY A 161 -6.07 -2.28 -9.17
N ARG A 162 -5.04 -2.22 -10.01
CA ARG A 162 -4.70 -3.25 -10.99
C ARG A 162 -3.21 -3.31 -11.27
N VAL A 163 -2.71 -4.50 -11.56
CA VAL A 163 -1.34 -4.73 -12.04
C VAL A 163 -1.17 -4.11 -13.42
N LEU A 164 -0.17 -3.25 -13.58
CA LEU A 164 0.28 -2.71 -14.87
C LEU A 164 1.33 -3.60 -15.52
N THR A 165 2.31 -4.07 -14.73
CA THR A 165 3.40 -4.95 -15.19
C THR A 165 3.80 -5.94 -14.10
N GLY A 166 4.38 -7.07 -14.48
CA GLY A 166 4.84 -8.09 -13.52
C GLY A 166 3.76 -9.07 -13.09
N MET A 167 2.69 -9.25 -13.88
CA MET A 167 1.64 -10.23 -13.56
C MET A 167 2.19 -11.67 -13.61
N GLU A 168 3.12 -11.92 -14.52
CA GLU A 168 3.89 -13.17 -14.62
C GLU A 168 4.66 -13.48 -13.33
N LEU A 169 5.14 -12.46 -12.61
CA LEU A 169 5.82 -12.63 -11.33
C LEU A 169 4.84 -13.00 -10.21
N VAL A 170 3.62 -12.46 -10.28
CA VAL A 170 2.52 -12.85 -9.37
C VAL A 170 2.14 -14.30 -9.63
N ASP A 171 2.07 -14.73 -10.90
CA ASP A 171 1.75 -16.12 -11.26
C ASP A 171 2.73 -17.14 -10.67
N GLU A 172 4.00 -16.75 -10.44
CA GLU A 172 5.05 -17.58 -9.85
C GLU A 172 4.98 -17.72 -8.32
N ILE A 173 4.09 -16.98 -7.63
CA ILE A 173 3.96 -17.03 -6.18
C ILE A 173 3.55 -18.43 -5.71
N GLU A 174 4.26 -18.99 -4.73
CA GLU A 174 4.00 -20.34 -4.22
C GLU A 174 2.53 -20.52 -3.77
N ARG A 175 1.90 -21.62 -4.22
CA ARG A 175 0.48 -21.93 -3.93
C ARG A 175 0.30 -22.58 -2.55
N GLY A 176 -0.86 -22.34 -1.93
CA GLY A 176 -1.29 -23.01 -0.71
C GLY A 176 -2.18 -22.17 0.22
N GLU A 177 -2.78 -22.82 1.22
CA GLU A 177 -3.66 -22.20 2.22
C GLU A 177 -3.37 -22.70 3.66
N PRO A 178 -2.23 -22.35 4.26
CA PRO A 178 -1.15 -21.53 3.71
C PRO A 178 -0.13 -22.35 2.86
N PRO A 179 0.69 -21.70 2.03
CA PRO A 179 1.83 -22.34 1.38
C PRO A 179 2.84 -22.87 2.41
N MET A 180 3.55 -23.96 2.09
CA MET A 180 4.58 -24.53 2.97
C MET A 180 5.77 -23.58 3.15
N THR A 181 6.14 -22.87 2.08
CA THR A 181 7.18 -21.84 2.06
C THR A 181 6.62 -20.60 1.36
N PRO A 182 5.85 -19.76 2.08
CA PRO A 182 5.22 -18.58 1.49
C PRO A 182 6.25 -17.62 0.92
N ASP A 183 5.96 -17.08 -0.27
CA ASP A 183 6.65 -15.89 -0.77
C ASP A 183 6.22 -14.64 -0.01
N ARG A 184 6.95 -13.54 -0.21
CA ARG A 184 6.69 -12.27 0.46
C ARG A 184 6.92 -11.07 -0.43
N MET A 185 6.28 -9.97 -0.06
CA MET A 185 6.63 -8.64 -0.54
C MET A 185 7.94 -8.23 0.14
N ILE A 186 9.08 -8.29 -0.55
CA ILE A 186 10.38 -7.88 0.00
C ILE A 186 10.30 -6.42 0.45
N SER A 187 9.70 -5.58 -0.39
CA SER A 187 9.29 -4.23 0.00
C SER A 187 8.08 -3.77 -0.80
N MET A 188 7.38 -2.77 -0.28
CA MET A 188 6.28 -2.11 -1.00
C MET A 188 6.39 -0.60 -0.89
N LYS A 189 6.43 0.10 -2.04
CA LYS A 189 6.68 1.55 -2.08
C LYS A 189 5.70 2.28 -2.98
N VAL A 190 5.43 3.53 -2.64
CA VAL A 190 4.76 4.47 -3.54
C VAL A 190 5.80 5.01 -4.53
N ALA A 191 5.51 4.95 -5.82
CA ALA A 191 6.48 5.29 -6.87
C ALA A 191 6.90 6.77 -6.85
N ALA A 192 6.09 7.66 -6.26
CA ALA A 192 6.43 9.06 -6.04
C ALA A 192 7.59 9.27 -5.04
N ASP A 193 7.87 8.28 -4.19
CA ASP A 193 8.82 8.40 -3.08
C ASP A 193 10.21 7.77 -3.39
N VAL A 194 10.46 7.34 -4.64
CA VAL A 194 11.68 6.63 -5.07
C VAL A 194 12.40 7.25 -6.28
#